data_AF-A0A222ZC02-F1
#
_entry.id   AF-A0A222ZC02-F1
#
_cell.length_a   1.000
_cell.length_b   1.000
_cell.length_c   1.000
_cell.angle_alpha   90.00
_cell.angle_beta   90.00
_cell.angle_gamma   90.00
#
_symmetry.space_group_name_H-M   'P 1'
#
loop_
_entity.id
_entity.type
_entity.pdbx_description
1 polymer ?
#
loop_
_entity_poly.entity_id
_entity_poly.type
_entity_poly.pdbx_seq_one_letter_code
_entity_poly.pdbx_strand_id
1 'polypeptide(L)' 'MMCNFTPVQIIADYILRFLKNNTDAKLYEAMQRLEKKIGQFVADGVDEHQLRSSLSKVCRSRSRAALKEECEQLIP' A
#
# COMPACT_ATOMS: atom_id res chain seq x y z
N MET A 1 18.03 -12.44 9.76
CA MET A 1 18.07 -11.94 8.37
C MET A 1 17.06 -10.79 8.30
N MET A 2 17.51 -9.54 8.36
CA MET A 2 16.61 -8.40 8.18
C MET A 2 16.22 -8.38 6.70
N CYS A 3 15.00 -8.82 6.38
CA CYS A 3 14.47 -8.61 5.04
C CYS A 3 14.35 -7.10 4.85
N ASN A 4 15.24 -6.52 4.04
CA ASN A 4 15.15 -5.12 3.63
C ASN A 4 13.96 -4.97 2.70
N PHE A 5 12.76 -4.84 3.28
CA PHE A 5 11.57 -4.51 2.52
C PHE A 5 11.70 -3.08 2.01
N THR A 6 11.42 -2.88 0.72
CA THR A 6 11.30 -1.56 0.13
C THR A 6 10.09 -0.82 0.72
N PRO A 7 10.05 0.53 0.70
CA PRO A 7 8.87 1.29 1.12
C PRO A 7 7.57 0.81 0.46
N VAL A 8 7.64 0.44 -0.83
CA VAL A 8 6.51 -0.12 -1.60
C VAL A 8 6.00 -1.42 -0.98
N GLN A 9 6.90 -2.35 -0.66
CA GLN A 9 6.56 -3.61 0.00
C GLN A 9 5.98 -3.40 1.40
N ILE A 10 6.53 -2.47 2.18
CA ILE A 10 6.03 -2.15 3.51
C ILE A 10 4.61 -1.58 3.44
N ILE A 11 4.36 -0.69 2.47
CA ILE A 11 3.02 -0.12 2.25
C ILE A 11 2.03 -1.22 1.81
N ALA A 12 2.42 -2.08 0.87
CA ALA A 12 1.59 -3.18 0.39
C ALA A 12 1.23 -4.16 1.53
N ASP A 13 2.22 -4.62 2.30
CA ASP A 13 2.01 -5.51 3.46
C ASP A 13 1.09 -4.85 4.50
N TYR A 14 1.29 -3.56 4.78
CA TYR A 14 0.44 -2.80 5.70
C TYR A 14 -1.03 -2.79 5.25
N ILE A 15 -1.31 -2.56 3.97
CA ILE A 15 -2.68 -2.59 3.43
C ILE A 15 -3.27 -4.00 3.47
N LEU A 16 -2.51 -5.03 3.13
CA LEU A 16 -2.98 -6.41 3.20
C LEU A 16 -3.35 -6.83 4.63
N ARG A 17 -2.50 -6.50 5.61
CA ARG A 17 -2.80 -6.75 7.03
C ARG A 17 -4.04 -6.01 7.48
N PHE A 18 -4.21 -4.75 7.05
CA PHE A 18 -5.41 -3.99 7.34
C PHE A 18 -6.67 -4.68 6.77
N LEU A 19 -6.65 -5.06 5.50
CA LEU A 19 -7.79 -5.71 4.83
C LEU A 19 -8.09 -7.12 5.39
N LYS A 20 -7.07 -7.82 5.87
CA LYS A 20 -7.21 -9.13 6.53
C LYS A 20 -7.85 -9.00 7.92
N ASN A 21 -7.45 -8.00 8.69
CA ASN A 21 -7.95 -7.78 10.05
C ASN A 21 -9.31 -7.06 10.09
N ASN A 22 -9.72 -6.43 8.99
CA ASN A 22 -10.94 -5.64 8.90
C ASN A 22 -11.77 -6.13 7.71
N THR A 23 -12.50 -7.23 7.90
CA THR A 23 -13.23 -7.90 6.82
C THR A 23 -14.35 -7.04 6.22
N ASP A 24 -14.85 -6.04 6.96
CA ASP A 24 -15.90 -5.11 6.53
C ASP A 24 -15.35 -3.74 6.10
N ALA A 25 -14.03 -3.55 6.08
CA ALA A 25 -13.42 -2.28 5.70
C ALA A 25 -13.81 -1.90 4.28
N LYS A 26 -14.28 -0.66 4.12
CA LYS A 26 -14.60 -0.10 2.80
C LYS A 26 -13.32 0.23 2.04
N LEU A 27 -13.41 0.19 0.70
CA LEU A 27 -12.29 0.58 -0.17
C LEU A 27 -11.74 1.97 0.17
N TYR A 28 -12.61 2.93 0.45
CA TYR A 28 -12.23 4.29 0.83
C TYR A 28 -11.33 4.33 2.07
N GLU A 29 -11.62 3.51 3.09
CA GLU A 29 -10.81 3.46 4.31
C GLU A 29 -9.42 2.87 4.06
N ALA A 30 -9.34 1.86 3.18
CA ALA A 30 -8.07 1.28 2.76
C ALA A 30 -7.24 2.29 1.95
N MET A 31 -7.89 3.04 1.05
CA MET A 31 -7.25 4.10 0.27
C MET A 31 -6.77 5.27 1.14
N GLN A 32 -7.56 5.70 2.14
CA GLN A 32 -7.10 6.72 3.09
C GLN A 32 -5.86 6.27 3.87
N ARG A 33 -5.82 4.99 4.28
CA ARG A 33 -4.66 4.40 4.95
C ARG A 33 -3.44 4.31 4.03
N LEU A 34 -3.65 3.97 2.76
CA LEU A 34 -2.61 3.96 1.73
C LEU A 34 -1.98 5.34 1.59
N GLU A 35 -2.80 6.38 1.37
CA GLU A 35 -2.34 7.76 1.23
C GLU A 35 -1.60 8.25 2.47
N LYS A 36 -2.11 7.94 3.67
CA LYS A 36 -1.44 8.27 4.93
C LYS A 36 -0.07 7.59 5.03
N LYS A 37 0.05 6.32 4.62
CA LYS A 37 1.30 5.58 4.67
C LYS A 37 2.32 6.10 3.66
N ILE A 38 1.88 6.45 2.45
CA ILE A 38 2.70 7.13 1.44
C ILE A 38 3.24 8.45 2.03
N GLY A 39 2.38 9.27 2.62
CA GLY A 39 2.79 10.55 3.22
C GLY A 39 3.82 10.41 4.34
N GLN A 40 3.77 9.33 5.13
CA GLN A 40 4.80 9.04 6.13
C GLN A 40 6.17 8.81 5.47
N PHE A 41 6.24 7.93 4.47
CA PHE A 41 7.51 7.65 3.79
C PHE A 41 8.07 8.86 3.05
N VAL A 42 7.20 9.70 2.45
CA VAL A 42 7.63 10.95 1.83
C VAL A 42 8.22 11.91 2.87
N ALA A 43 7.61 12.02 4.05
CA ALA A 43 8.15 12.81 5.16
C ALA A 43 9.48 12.27 5.70
N ASP A 44 9.69 10.95 5.63
CA ASP A 44 10.96 10.28 5.96
C ASP A 44 12.03 10.41 4.85
N GLY A 45 11.74 11.12 3.75
CA GLY A 45 12.70 11.43 2.69
C GLY A 45 12.66 10.46 1.49
N VAL A 46 11.66 9.59 1.39
CA VAL A 46 11.45 8.76 0.19
C VAL A 46 10.94 9.62 -0.96
N ASP A 47 11.50 9.43 -2.16
CA ASP A 47 11.07 10.14 -3.36
C ASP A 47 9.59 9.85 -3.68
N GLU A 48 8.75 10.89 -3.60
CA GLU A 48 7.31 10.77 -3.80
C GLU A 48 7.00 10.27 -5.22
N HIS A 49 7.71 10.78 -6.23
CA HIS A 49 7.41 10.46 -7.62
C HIS A 49 7.66 8.98 -7.92
N GLN A 50 8.80 8.46 -7.49
CA GLN A 50 9.17 7.05 -7.60
C GLN A 50 8.22 6.16 -6.80
N LEU A 51 7.86 6.57 -5.58
CA LEU A 51 6.95 5.82 -4.71
C LEU A 51 5.54 5.73 -5.31
N ARG A 52 5.00 6.86 -5.76
CA ARG A 52 3.69 6.96 -6.43
C ARG A 52 3.66 6.21 -7.74
N SER A 53 4.74 6.27 -8.52
CA SER A 53 4.87 5.52 -9.77
C SER A 53 4.80 4.00 -9.52
N SER A 54 5.54 3.53 -8.51
CA SER A 54 5.57 2.12 -8.12
C SER A 54 4.22 1.64 -7.57
N LEU A 55 3.48 2.50 -6.87
CA LEU A 55 2.14 2.21 -6.32
C LEU A 55 0.99 2.59 -7.26
N SER A 56 1.27 2.95 -8.52
CA SER A 56 0.26 3.54 -9.41
C SER A 56 -0.96 2.65 -9.63
N LYS A 57 -0.79 1.33 -9.72
CA LYS A 57 -1.89 0.37 -9.85
C LYS A 57 -2.69 0.23 -8.55
N VAL A 58 -2.00 0.19 -7.42
CA VAL A 58 -2.61 0.16 -6.07
C VAL A 58 -3.49 1.42 -5.88
N CYS A 59 -2.95 2.62 -6.14
CA CYS A 59 -3.68 3.88 -6.02
C CYS A 59 -4.90 4.00 -6.96
N ARG A 60 -4.90 3.28 -8.09
CA ARG A 60 -5.99 3.30 -9.09
C ARG A 60 -7.04 2.20 -8.88
N SER A 61 -6.87 1.37 -7.86
CA SER A 61 -7.77 0.24 -7.60
C SER A 61 -9.21 0.71 -7.37
N ARG A 62 -10.15 0.10 -8.10
CA ARG A 62 -11.58 0.47 -8.06
C ARG A 62 -12.42 -0.44 -7.16
N SER A 63 -11.83 -1.49 -6.60
CA SER A 63 -12.48 -2.42 -5.69
C SER A 63 -11.50 -2.89 -4.63
N ARG A 64 -12.03 -3.38 -3.50
CA ARG A 64 -11.21 -3.96 -2.42
C ARG A 64 -10.44 -5.20 -2.90
N ALA A 65 -11.07 -6.01 -3.76
CA ALA A 65 -10.43 -7.19 -4.34
C ALA A 65 -9.23 -6.80 -5.23
N ALA A 66 -9.42 -5.81 -6.12
CA ALA A 66 -8.33 -5.31 -6.97
C ALA A 66 -7.20 -4.70 -6.11
N LEU A 67 -7.54 -3.91 -5.09
CA LEU A 67 -6.55 -3.35 -4.18
C LEU A 67 -5.71 -4.44 -3.50
N LYS A 68 -6.36 -5.50 -3.02
CA LYS A 68 -5.70 -6.64 -2.40
C LYS A 68 -4.76 -7.34 -3.39
N GLU A 69 -5.25 -7.66 -4.58
CA GLU A 69 -4.47 -8.35 -5.61
C GLU A 69 -3.24 -7.55 -6.05
N GLU A 70 -3.40 -6.24 -6.27
CA GLU A 70 -2.28 -5.36 -6.63
C GLU A 70 -1.25 -5.25 -5.50
N CYS A 71 -1.68 -5.24 -4.23
CA CYS A 71 -0.75 -5.30 -3.10
C CYS A 71 -0.05 -6.66 -2.99
N GLU A 72 -0.73 -7.77 -3.27
CA GLU A 72 -0.14 -9.12 -3.27
C GLU A 72 0.96 -9.26 -4.34
N GLN A 73 0.79 -8.63 -5.51
CA GLN A 73 1.82 -8.61 -6.56
C GLN A 73 3.11 -7.85 -6.18
N LEU A 74 3.07 -7.01 -5.15
CA LEU A 74 4.21 -6.22 -4.71
C LEU A 74 5.06 -6.92 -3.63
N ILE A 75 4.59 -8.05 -3.11
CA ILE A 75 5.27 -8.81 -2.05
C ILE A 75 5.78 -10.13 -2.66
N PRO A 76 7.10 -10.40 -2.63
CA PRO A 76 7.67 -11.66 -3.12
C PRO A 76 7.36 -12.85 -2.22
#